data_AF-A0A7C4MSR9-F1
#
_entry.id   AF-A0A7C4MSR9-F1
#
_cell.length_a   1.000
_cell.length_b   1.000
_cell.length_c   1.000
_cell.angle_alpha   90.00
_cell.angle_beta   90.00
_cell.angle_gamma   90.00
#
_symmetry.space_group_name_H-M   'P 1'
#
loop_
_entity.id
_entity.type
_entity.pdbx_description
1 polymer ?
#
loop_
_entity_poly.entity_id
_entity_poly.type
_entity_poly.pdbx_seq_one_letter_code
_entity_poly.pdbx_strand_id
1 'polypeptide(L)'
;MEDAAFRKDWHQIKLLNKQRLAHTIRKLTGTSVDPSSIFDVQVKRIHEYKRQTLNILHVIYRWLKLKENPQADIPPKTYIFGGKAAPGYYYAKMIIKLICHAAEMINRDTSTMDRLKIVFLPNYRVSLAERIFPAADVSEQISTAGYEASGTSNMKFALNGALTVGTLDGANIKIMEGVGKENIVIFGMTADEVRHLATHYEPWEMIKQDPILQQVIDLIREGFFSPEEPDLFHPESS
;
A
#
# COMPACT_ATOMS: atom_id res chain seq x y z
N MET A 1 -15.48 18.31 13.64
CA MET A 1 -16.66 18.66 12.82
C MET A 1 -17.90 18.11 13.51
N GLU A 2 -18.75 18.97 14.07
CA GLU A 2 -19.80 18.55 15.03
C GLU A 2 -21.14 18.19 14.37
N ASP A 3 -21.42 18.65 13.14
CA ASP A 3 -22.67 18.34 12.42
C ASP A 3 -22.77 16.87 11.98
N ALA A 4 -23.71 16.14 12.56
CA ALA A 4 -23.97 14.73 12.26
C ALA A 4 -24.56 14.50 10.86
N ALA A 5 -25.37 15.43 10.35
CA ALA A 5 -25.98 15.30 9.02
C ALA A 5 -24.90 15.43 7.94
N PHE A 6 -24.03 16.45 8.06
CA PHE A 6 -22.89 16.61 7.17
C PHE A 6 -21.97 15.38 7.14
N ARG A 7 -21.62 14.82 8.32
CA ARG A 7 -20.79 13.61 8.37
C ARG A 7 -21.45 12.42 7.68
N LYS A 8 -22.75 12.24 7.87
CA LYS A 8 -23.51 11.17 7.21
C LYS A 8 -23.46 11.30 5.68
N ASP A 9 -23.71 12.50 5.16
CA ASP A 9 -23.65 12.76 3.72
C ASP A 9 -22.24 12.56 3.15
N TRP A 10 -21.23 13.01 3.89
CA TRP A 10 -19.82 12.81 3.54
C TRP A 10 -19.46 11.32 3.42
N HIS A 11 -19.83 10.51 4.43
CA HIS A 11 -19.62 9.07 4.40
C HIS A 11 -20.39 8.39 3.26
N GLN A 12 -21.61 8.83 2.97
CA GLN A 12 -22.41 8.30 1.86
C GLN A 12 -21.74 8.58 0.50
N ILE A 13 -21.21 9.78 0.29
CA ILE A 13 -20.46 10.13 -0.93
C ILE A 13 -19.23 9.23 -1.09
N LYS A 14 -18.46 9.02 -0.01
CA LYS A 14 -17.30 8.12 -0.01
C LYS A 14 -17.71 6.69 -0.39
N LEU A 15 -18.76 6.16 0.22
CA LEU A 15 -19.26 4.81 -0.07
C LEU A 15 -19.68 4.65 -1.53
N LEU A 16 -20.41 5.63 -2.10
CA LEU A 16 -20.80 5.61 -3.51
C LEU A 16 -19.57 5.62 -4.45
N ASN A 17 -18.53 6.38 -4.10
CA ASN A 17 -17.28 6.37 -4.86
C ASN A 17 -16.57 5.02 -4.77
N LYS A 18 -16.54 4.39 -3.59
CA LYS A 18 -15.98 3.05 -3.39
C LYS A 18 -16.73 1.98 -4.18
N GLN A 19 -18.06 2.05 -4.25
CA GLN A 19 -18.87 1.15 -5.09
C GLN A 19 -18.53 1.30 -6.58
N ARG A 20 -18.38 2.53 -7.07
CA ARG A 20 -17.96 2.79 -8.46
C ARG A 20 -16.56 2.26 -8.75
N LEU A 21 -15.63 2.42 -7.82
CA LEU A 21 -14.28 1.87 -7.97
C LEU A 21 -14.30 0.34 -7.90
N ALA A 22 -15.08 -0.27 -6.99
CA ALA A 22 -15.23 -1.73 -6.89
C ALA A 22 -15.76 -2.35 -8.20
N HIS A 23 -16.76 -1.70 -8.83
CA HIS A 23 -17.23 -2.11 -10.16
C HIS A 23 -16.12 -2.01 -11.22
N THR A 24 -15.32 -0.94 -11.18
CA THR A 24 -14.18 -0.74 -12.09
C THR A 24 -13.09 -1.80 -11.89
N ILE A 25 -12.76 -2.12 -10.63
CA ILE A 25 -11.84 -3.19 -10.25
C ILE A 25 -12.31 -4.52 -10.83
N ARG A 26 -13.57 -4.90 -10.56
CA ARG A 26 -14.13 -6.16 -11.07
C ARG A 26 -14.08 -6.24 -12.60
N LYS A 27 -14.37 -5.15 -13.29
CA LYS A 27 -14.30 -5.09 -14.76
C LYS A 27 -12.87 -5.25 -15.30
N LEU A 28 -11.87 -4.72 -14.61
CA LEU A 28 -10.48 -4.70 -15.09
C LEU A 28 -9.68 -5.94 -14.68
N THR A 29 -9.94 -6.49 -13.50
CA THR A 29 -9.11 -7.56 -12.90
C THR A 29 -9.88 -8.85 -12.64
N GLY A 30 -11.22 -8.82 -12.74
CA GLY A 30 -12.06 -9.95 -12.31
C GLY A 30 -12.15 -10.09 -10.78
N THR A 31 -11.46 -9.27 -9.98
CA THR A 31 -11.51 -9.35 -8.51
C THR A 31 -12.73 -8.62 -7.97
N SER A 32 -13.49 -9.26 -7.08
CA SER A 32 -14.53 -8.57 -6.30
C SER A 32 -13.93 -8.05 -5.00
N VAL A 33 -14.24 -6.80 -4.65
CA VAL A 33 -13.81 -6.16 -3.40
C VAL A 33 -15.01 -5.57 -2.69
N ASP A 34 -15.00 -5.59 -1.36
CA ASP A 34 -16.08 -5.06 -0.53
C ASP A 34 -15.92 -3.54 -0.34
N PRO A 35 -16.85 -2.69 -0.84
CA PRO A 35 -16.82 -1.25 -0.62
C PRO A 35 -16.96 -0.82 0.85
N SER A 36 -17.34 -1.72 1.76
CA SER A 36 -17.36 -1.46 3.20
C SER A 36 -15.96 -1.48 3.82
N SER A 37 -15.03 -2.25 3.24
CA SER A 37 -13.63 -2.37 3.70
C SER A 37 -12.85 -1.08 3.49
N ILE A 38 -11.81 -0.84 4.30
CA ILE A 38 -10.92 0.31 4.11
C ILE A 38 -10.21 0.19 2.76
N PHE A 39 -10.37 1.19 1.89
CA PHE A 39 -9.63 1.26 0.62
C PHE A 39 -8.29 1.94 0.85
N ASP A 40 -7.25 1.13 0.93
CA ASP A 40 -5.86 1.53 1.18
C ASP A 40 -5.09 1.59 -0.14
N VAL A 41 -4.68 2.79 -0.54
CA VAL A 41 -4.31 3.07 -1.93
C VAL A 41 -2.89 3.58 -2.05
N GLN A 42 -2.09 2.87 -2.87
CA GLN A 42 -0.77 3.31 -3.31
C GLN A 42 -0.69 3.33 -4.84
N VAL A 43 -1.06 4.47 -5.45
CA VAL A 43 -0.98 4.66 -6.91
C VAL A 43 0.03 5.74 -7.30
N LYS A 44 1.12 5.31 -7.94
CA LYS A 44 2.24 6.15 -8.39
C LYS A 44 3.16 5.32 -9.29
N ARG A 45 4.18 5.94 -9.92
CA ARG A 45 5.22 5.19 -10.65
C ARG A 45 5.82 4.11 -9.73
N ILE A 46 6.11 2.94 -10.29
CA ILE A 46 6.76 1.87 -9.52
C ILE A 46 8.25 2.16 -9.49
N HIS A 47 8.81 2.32 -8.29
CA HIS A 47 10.20 2.66 -8.07
C HIS A 47 10.60 2.29 -6.64
N GLU A 48 11.83 1.81 -6.43
CA GLU A 48 12.33 1.39 -5.12
C GLU A 48 12.15 2.46 -4.01
N TYR A 49 12.52 3.73 -4.27
CA TYR A 49 12.36 4.79 -3.25
C TYR A 49 10.90 5.12 -2.90
N LYS A 50 9.94 4.74 -3.76
CA LYS A 50 8.49 4.90 -3.51
C LYS A 50 7.92 3.78 -2.65
N ARG A 51 8.75 2.75 -2.37
CA ARG A 51 8.55 1.69 -1.39
C ARG A 51 7.21 0.95 -1.51
N GLN A 52 6.76 0.65 -2.72
CA GLN A 52 5.68 -0.34 -2.90
C GLN A 52 6.07 -1.70 -2.30
N THR A 53 7.37 -2.03 -2.27
CA THR A 53 7.92 -3.17 -1.54
C THR A 53 7.57 -3.13 -0.05
N LEU A 54 7.76 -1.99 0.63
CA LEU A 54 7.41 -1.86 2.04
C LEU A 54 5.91 -2.11 2.27
N ASN A 55 5.06 -1.57 1.40
CA ASN A 55 3.62 -1.79 1.51
C ASN A 55 3.26 -3.27 1.33
N ILE A 56 3.74 -3.94 0.28
CA ILE A 56 3.41 -5.37 0.09
C ILE A 56 3.97 -6.25 1.21
N LEU A 57 5.13 -5.94 1.78
CA LEU A 57 5.64 -6.62 2.98
C LEU A 57 4.70 -6.46 4.17
N HIS A 58 4.19 -5.24 4.41
CA HIS A 58 3.19 -4.98 5.45
C HIS A 58 1.86 -5.70 5.19
N VAL A 59 1.43 -5.83 3.93
CA VAL A 59 0.23 -6.62 3.59
C VAL A 59 0.41 -8.09 3.95
N ILE A 60 1.56 -8.69 3.62
CA ILE A 60 1.87 -10.09 3.95
C ILE A 60 1.98 -10.25 5.48
N TYR A 61 2.61 -9.30 6.18
CA TYR A 61 2.66 -9.25 7.65
C TYR A 61 1.25 -9.28 8.25
N ARG A 62 0.34 -8.44 7.74
CA ARG A 62 -1.05 -8.40 8.21
C ARG A 62 -1.81 -9.68 7.90
N TRP A 63 -1.57 -10.27 6.74
CA TRP A 63 -2.13 -11.57 6.37
C TRP A 63 -1.71 -12.66 7.37
N LEU A 64 -0.41 -12.73 7.73
CA LEU A 64 0.08 -13.65 8.75
C LEU A 64 -0.58 -13.42 10.11
N LYS A 65 -0.70 -12.17 10.55
CA LYS A 65 -1.40 -11.81 11.80
C LYS A 65 -2.88 -12.23 11.80
N LEU A 66 -3.57 -12.07 10.68
CA LEU A 66 -4.96 -12.51 10.54
C LEU A 66 -5.09 -14.03 10.56
N LYS A 67 -4.09 -14.77 10.05
CA LYS A 67 -4.08 -16.24 10.13
C LYS A 67 -3.81 -16.74 11.54
N GLU A 68 -2.93 -16.07 12.27
CA GLU A 68 -2.62 -16.39 13.66
C GLU A 68 -3.84 -16.15 14.58
N ASN A 69 -4.56 -15.04 14.36
CA ASN A 69 -5.77 -14.73 15.11
C ASN A 69 -6.90 -14.20 14.19
N PRO A 70 -7.73 -15.10 13.61
CA PRO A 70 -8.83 -14.71 12.73
C PRO A 70 -9.90 -13.84 13.41
N GLN A 71 -9.97 -13.86 14.75
CA GLN A 71 -10.91 -13.07 15.56
C GLN A 71 -10.31 -11.74 16.04
N ALA A 72 -9.08 -11.40 15.63
CA ALA A 72 -8.48 -10.12 15.97
C ALA A 72 -9.37 -8.96 15.51
N ASP A 73 -9.46 -7.89 16.29
CA ASP A 73 -10.22 -6.68 15.96
C ASP A 73 -9.47 -5.80 14.94
N ILE A 74 -9.26 -6.34 13.75
CA ILE A 74 -8.56 -5.71 12.63
C ILE A 74 -9.57 -5.40 11.51
N PRO A 75 -9.86 -4.14 11.19
CA PRO A 75 -10.89 -3.82 10.20
C PRO A 75 -10.55 -4.44 8.83
N PRO A 76 -11.56 -4.90 8.05
CA PRO A 76 -11.33 -5.36 6.69
C PRO A 76 -10.67 -4.29 5.83
N LYS A 77 -9.71 -4.69 4.99
CA LYS A 77 -8.95 -3.76 4.15
C LYS A 77 -8.72 -4.31 2.75
N THR A 78 -8.96 -3.47 1.75
CA THR A 78 -8.61 -3.70 0.35
C THR A 78 -7.41 -2.83 0.00
N TYR A 79 -6.28 -3.47 -0.27
CA TYR A 79 -5.04 -2.84 -0.72
C TYR A 79 -5.05 -2.69 -2.24
N ILE A 80 -4.94 -1.45 -2.72
CA ILE A 80 -5.06 -1.08 -4.12
C ILE A 80 -3.75 -0.47 -4.59
N PHE A 81 -3.03 -1.23 -5.40
CA PHE A 81 -1.82 -0.80 -6.09
C PHE A 81 -2.12 -0.37 -7.52
N GLY A 82 -1.30 0.53 -8.04
CA GLY A 82 -1.41 0.94 -9.44
C GLY A 82 -0.21 1.78 -9.85
N GLY A 83 0.35 1.48 -11.01
CA GLY A 83 1.55 2.16 -11.47
C GLY A 83 2.12 1.54 -12.73
N LYS A 84 3.17 2.17 -13.24
CA LYS A 84 3.97 1.65 -14.36
C LYS A 84 5.43 1.62 -13.94
N ALA A 85 6.13 0.57 -14.33
CA ALA A 85 7.58 0.48 -14.31
C ALA A 85 8.12 0.93 -15.68
N ALA A 86 9.34 1.50 -15.70
CA ALA A 86 10.02 1.77 -16.96
C ALA A 86 10.39 0.44 -17.66
N PRO A 87 10.44 0.38 -19.01
CA PRO A 87 10.67 -0.87 -19.74
C PRO A 87 11.95 -1.61 -19.34
N GLY A 88 13.05 -0.89 -19.07
CA GLY A 88 14.33 -1.49 -18.67
C GLY A 88 14.52 -1.66 -17.16
N TYR A 89 13.55 -1.26 -16.33
CA TYR A 89 13.74 -1.27 -14.87
C TYR A 89 13.34 -2.63 -14.28
N TYR A 90 14.32 -3.53 -14.20
CA TYR A 90 14.16 -4.89 -13.70
C TYR A 90 13.51 -4.95 -12.31
N TYR A 91 14.10 -4.30 -11.30
CA TYR A 91 13.57 -4.32 -9.93
C TYR A 91 12.15 -3.76 -9.82
N ALA A 92 11.83 -2.68 -10.53
CA ALA A 92 10.46 -2.16 -10.55
C ALA A 92 9.45 -3.15 -11.15
N LYS A 93 9.86 -3.94 -12.15
CA LYS A 93 9.03 -5.03 -12.68
C LYS A 93 8.90 -6.19 -11.69
N MET A 94 9.97 -6.53 -10.95
CA MET A 94 9.92 -7.55 -9.89
C MET A 94 8.96 -7.15 -8.77
N ILE A 95 8.92 -5.88 -8.38
CA ILE A 95 7.94 -5.36 -7.42
C ILE A 95 6.50 -5.59 -7.92
N ILE A 96 6.23 -5.30 -9.19
CA ILE A 96 4.90 -5.57 -9.78
C ILE A 96 4.58 -7.07 -9.74
N LYS A 97 5.53 -7.92 -10.14
CA LYS A 97 5.36 -9.39 -10.08
C LYS A 97 5.04 -9.84 -8.66
N LEU A 98 5.81 -9.41 -7.66
CA LEU A 98 5.58 -9.77 -6.27
C LEU A 98 4.18 -9.39 -5.80
N ILE A 99 3.72 -8.17 -6.09
CA ILE A 99 2.38 -7.72 -5.72
C ILE A 99 1.31 -8.59 -6.39
N CYS A 100 1.44 -8.87 -7.68
CA CYS A 100 0.48 -9.69 -8.42
C CYS A 100 0.42 -11.15 -7.92
N HIS A 101 1.58 -11.76 -7.69
CA HIS A 101 1.71 -13.12 -7.17
C HIS A 101 1.18 -13.25 -5.74
N ALA A 102 1.54 -12.30 -4.85
CA ALA A 102 0.99 -12.23 -3.51
C ALA A 102 -0.53 -12.02 -3.54
N ALA A 103 -1.04 -11.17 -4.44
CA ALA A 103 -2.48 -10.98 -4.61
C ALA A 103 -3.19 -12.26 -5.05
N GLU A 104 -2.63 -13.02 -5.99
CA GLU A 104 -3.22 -14.27 -6.46
C GLU A 104 -3.40 -15.29 -5.32
N MET A 105 -2.37 -15.48 -4.50
CA MET A 105 -2.44 -16.43 -3.38
C MET A 105 -3.27 -15.93 -2.22
N ILE A 106 -3.01 -14.71 -1.75
CA ILE A 106 -3.66 -14.19 -0.55
C ILE A 106 -5.15 -13.99 -0.79
N ASN A 107 -5.57 -13.56 -1.99
CA ASN A 107 -7.00 -13.40 -2.29
C ASN A 107 -7.77 -14.72 -2.35
N ARG A 108 -7.10 -15.86 -2.53
CA ARG A 108 -7.69 -17.21 -2.52
C ARG A 108 -7.73 -17.83 -1.12
N ASP A 109 -7.01 -17.25 -0.15
CA ASP A 109 -6.95 -17.77 1.21
C ASP A 109 -8.23 -17.44 2.00
N THR A 110 -9.12 -18.43 2.10
CA THR A 110 -10.40 -18.30 2.81
C THR A 110 -10.24 -18.27 4.34
N SER A 111 -9.06 -18.60 4.89
CA SER A 111 -8.83 -18.60 6.34
C SER A 111 -8.91 -17.21 6.96
N THR A 112 -8.79 -16.16 6.15
CA THR A 112 -8.89 -14.75 6.58
C THR A 112 -10.29 -14.16 6.47
N MET A 113 -11.31 -14.97 6.14
CA MET A 113 -12.73 -14.56 6.03
C MET A 113 -12.95 -13.33 5.14
N ASP A 114 -12.23 -13.25 4.02
CA ASP A 114 -12.27 -12.11 3.07
C ASP A 114 -11.95 -10.73 3.67
N ARG A 115 -11.35 -10.67 4.86
CA ARG A 115 -10.98 -9.42 5.55
C ARG A 115 -9.81 -8.69 4.91
N LEU A 116 -9.10 -9.33 3.99
CA LEU A 116 -7.96 -8.76 3.28
C LEU A 116 -8.07 -9.09 1.80
N LYS A 117 -8.02 -8.04 0.97
CA LYS A 117 -7.90 -8.18 -0.49
C LYS A 117 -6.75 -7.34 -1.01
N ILE A 118 -6.09 -7.82 -2.07
CA ILE A 118 -5.02 -7.12 -2.78
C ILE A 118 -5.43 -6.99 -4.24
N VAL A 119 -5.33 -5.79 -4.79
CA VAL A 119 -5.65 -5.51 -6.19
C VAL A 119 -4.52 -4.70 -6.81
N PHE A 120 -3.99 -5.17 -7.93
CA PHE A 120 -3.14 -4.36 -8.80
C PHE A 120 -3.96 -3.89 -10.00
N LEU A 121 -4.18 -2.59 -10.09
CA LEU A 121 -4.92 -1.98 -11.21
C LEU A 121 -4.01 -1.82 -12.43
N PRO A 122 -4.30 -2.49 -13.56
CA PRO A 122 -3.45 -2.42 -14.74
C PRO A 122 -3.56 -1.07 -15.44
N ASN A 123 -2.49 -0.70 -16.15
CA ASN A 123 -2.43 0.49 -17.02
C ASN A 123 -2.90 1.79 -16.33
N TYR A 124 -2.39 2.06 -15.13
CA TYR A 124 -2.69 3.30 -14.39
C TYR A 124 -2.48 4.54 -15.28
N ARG A 125 -3.53 5.37 -15.35
CA ARG A 125 -3.66 6.57 -16.19
C ARG A 125 -4.66 7.54 -15.56
N VAL A 126 -4.75 8.75 -16.08
CA VAL A 126 -5.59 9.83 -15.53
C VAL A 126 -7.05 9.39 -15.34
N SER A 127 -7.66 8.77 -16.36
CA SER A 127 -9.06 8.33 -16.27
C SER A 127 -9.32 7.27 -15.18
N LEU A 128 -8.30 6.46 -14.85
CA LEU A 128 -8.41 5.52 -13.72
C LEU A 128 -8.19 6.26 -12.39
N ALA A 129 -7.27 7.21 -12.35
CA ALA A 129 -6.98 8.03 -11.19
C ALA A 129 -8.22 8.84 -10.73
N GLU A 130 -9.02 9.35 -11.66
CA GLU A 130 -10.30 10.02 -11.41
C GLU A 130 -11.32 9.13 -10.66
N ARG A 131 -11.22 7.81 -10.78
CA ARG A 131 -12.04 6.85 -10.02
C ARG A 131 -11.41 6.47 -8.70
N ILE A 132 -10.08 6.43 -8.65
CA ILE A 132 -9.31 6.01 -7.46
C ILE A 132 -9.34 7.08 -6.38
N PHE A 133 -8.99 8.34 -6.69
CA PHE A 133 -8.83 9.38 -5.67
C PHE A 133 -10.09 9.60 -4.81
N PRO A 134 -11.31 9.70 -5.39
CA PRO A 134 -12.52 9.93 -4.60
C PRO A 134 -12.91 8.73 -3.71
N ALA A 135 -12.46 7.53 -4.04
CA ALA A 135 -12.81 6.29 -3.37
C ALA A 135 -11.82 5.87 -2.26
N ALA A 136 -10.62 6.45 -2.22
CA ALA A 136 -9.62 6.07 -1.23
C ALA A 136 -10.01 6.54 0.18
N ASP A 137 -9.80 5.66 1.16
CA ASP A 137 -9.87 5.99 2.57
C ASP A 137 -8.47 6.32 3.11
N VAL A 138 -7.46 5.57 2.66
CA VAL A 138 -6.04 5.76 3.02
C VAL A 138 -5.21 6.04 1.76
N SER A 139 -4.30 6.99 1.88
CA SER A 139 -3.35 7.41 0.85
C SER A 139 -1.92 7.14 1.30
N GLU A 140 -1.29 6.14 0.68
CA GLU A 140 0.07 5.69 1.00
C GLU A 140 1.14 6.59 0.35
N GLN A 141 1.75 7.44 1.18
CA GLN A 141 2.77 8.43 0.83
C GLN A 141 4.10 8.11 1.51
N ILE A 142 4.53 6.87 1.31
CA ILE A 142 5.60 6.23 2.06
C ILE A 142 6.95 6.26 1.34
N SER A 143 7.29 7.29 0.59
CA SER A 143 8.64 7.37 -0.01
C SER A 143 9.71 7.44 1.09
N THR A 144 10.93 6.96 0.84
CA THR A 144 12.05 7.16 1.80
C THR A 144 12.27 8.65 2.00
N ALA A 145 12.36 9.11 3.25
CA ALA A 145 12.48 10.54 3.55
C ALA A 145 13.74 11.14 2.89
N GLY A 146 13.59 12.32 2.28
CA GLY A 146 14.63 13.00 1.51
C GLY A 146 14.67 12.66 0.02
N TYR A 147 13.83 11.74 -0.48
CA TYR A 147 13.81 11.34 -1.90
C TYR A 147 12.60 11.89 -2.67
N GLU A 148 11.48 12.23 -2.01
CA GLU A 148 10.32 12.82 -2.67
C GLU A 148 10.36 14.35 -2.62
N ALA A 149 10.67 15.01 -3.74
CA ALA A 149 10.74 16.47 -3.77
C ALA A 149 9.41 17.17 -3.47
N SER A 150 8.27 16.56 -3.84
CA SER A 150 6.94 17.14 -3.58
C SER A 150 5.85 16.07 -3.57
N GLY A 151 5.50 15.52 -4.74
CA GLY A 151 4.31 14.70 -4.90
C GLY A 151 3.04 15.56 -5.02
N THR A 152 2.24 15.32 -6.05
CA THR A 152 0.95 16.02 -6.27
C THR A 152 -0.26 15.11 -6.08
N SER A 153 -0.08 13.80 -6.09
CA SER A 153 -1.16 12.85 -5.84
C SER A 153 -1.62 12.85 -4.39
N ASN A 154 -0.72 13.07 -3.44
CA ASN A 154 -1.05 13.24 -2.01
C ASN A 154 -2.04 14.39 -1.78
N MET A 155 -1.87 15.52 -2.46
CA MET A 155 -2.82 16.65 -2.40
C MET A 155 -4.20 16.25 -2.95
N LYS A 156 -4.25 15.50 -4.06
CA LYS A 156 -5.51 15.01 -4.64
C LYS A 156 -6.24 14.07 -3.69
N PHE A 157 -5.51 13.19 -3.02
CA PHE A 157 -6.07 12.30 -2.00
C PHE A 157 -6.61 13.07 -0.79
N ALA A 158 -5.83 14.00 -0.25
CA ALA A 158 -6.23 14.82 0.89
C ALA A 158 -7.51 15.62 0.58
N LEU A 159 -7.58 16.27 -0.59
CA LEU A 159 -8.77 17.01 -1.04
C LEU A 159 -10.00 16.11 -1.26
N ASN A 160 -9.81 14.81 -1.51
CA ASN A 160 -10.88 13.83 -1.63
C ASN A 160 -11.20 13.11 -0.30
N GLY A 161 -10.66 13.59 0.82
CA GLY A 161 -10.95 13.07 2.15
C GLY A 161 -10.27 11.74 2.49
N ALA A 162 -9.18 11.38 1.81
CA ALA A 162 -8.36 10.24 2.21
C ALA A 162 -7.33 10.66 3.28
N LEU A 163 -7.21 9.87 4.34
CA LEU A 163 -6.18 10.07 5.36
C LEU A 163 -4.82 9.68 4.79
N THR A 164 -3.82 10.53 5.01
CA THR A 164 -2.46 10.23 4.55
C THR A 164 -1.73 9.40 5.60
N VAL A 165 -1.14 8.29 5.16
CA VAL A 165 -0.12 7.54 5.89
C VAL A 165 1.19 7.76 5.14
N GLY A 166 2.19 8.35 5.79
CA GLY A 166 3.39 8.76 5.06
C GLY A 166 4.59 9.10 5.92
N THR A 167 5.72 9.25 5.26
CA THR A 167 6.94 9.79 5.87
C THR A 167 6.91 11.30 5.94
N LEU A 168 7.77 11.86 6.80
CA LEU A 168 8.00 13.30 6.88
C LEU A 168 8.88 13.76 5.70
N ASP A 169 8.28 13.81 4.50
CA ASP A 169 8.98 14.12 3.24
C ASP A 169 8.10 14.89 2.25
N GLY A 170 8.73 15.64 1.35
CA GLY A 170 8.06 16.35 0.25
C GLY A 170 6.83 17.15 0.68
N ALA A 171 5.72 17.01 -0.04
CA ALA A 171 4.47 17.71 0.26
C ALA A 171 3.68 17.11 1.43
N ASN A 172 4.10 15.98 2.03
CA ASN A 172 3.46 15.49 3.26
C ASN A 172 3.65 16.47 4.42
N ILE A 173 4.81 17.16 4.47
CA ILE A 173 5.08 18.20 5.47
C ILE A 173 4.04 19.32 5.36
N LYS A 174 3.83 19.84 4.14
CA LYS A 174 2.84 20.89 3.88
C LYS A 174 1.40 20.44 4.13
N ILE A 175 1.08 19.18 3.84
CA ILE A 175 -0.24 18.62 4.16
C ILE A 175 -0.42 18.59 5.68
N MET A 176 0.56 18.09 6.43
CA MET A 176 0.52 18.07 7.90
C MET A 176 0.34 19.47 8.50
N GLU A 177 1.07 20.47 8.00
CA GLU A 177 0.92 21.87 8.40
C GLU A 177 -0.50 22.39 8.11
N GLY A 178 -1.09 22.00 6.97
CA GLY A 178 -2.43 22.46 6.57
C GLY A 178 -3.59 21.75 7.29
N VAL A 179 -3.46 20.46 7.61
CA VAL A 179 -4.54 19.66 8.22
C VAL A 179 -4.39 19.46 9.73
N GLY A 180 -3.22 19.76 10.31
CA GLY A 180 -2.90 19.44 11.70
C GLY A 180 -2.34 18.03 11.87
N LYS A 181 -1.42 17.86 12.81
CA LYS A 181 -0.70 16.59 13.05
C LYS A 181 -1.63 15.45 13.48
N GLU A 182 -2.75 15.78 14.10
CA GLU A 182 -3.78 14.85 14.55
C GLU A 182 -4.65 14.27 13.40
N ASN A 183 -4.61 14.88 12.22
CA ASN A 183 -5.40 14.49 11.04
C ASN A 183 -4.56 13.82 9.93
N ILE A 184 -3.32 13.41 10.25
CA ILE A 184 -2.41 12.71 9.35
C ILE A 184 -1.57 11.69 10.14
N VAL A 185 -1.26 10.55 9.54
CA VAL A 185 -0.41 9.53 10.16
C VAL A 185 1.00 9.64 9.59
N ILE A 186 1.87 10.35 10.29
CA ILE A 186 3.30 10.45 9.97
C ILE A 186 4.09 9.38 10.72
N PHE A 187 4.97 8.66 10.02
CA PHE A 187 5.82 7.64 10.62
C PHE A 187 7.22 7.58 9.99
N GLY A 188 8.08 6.79 10.63
CA GLY A 188 9.42 6.47 10.15
C GLY A 188 10.44 7.56 10.49
N MET A 189 11.65 7.36 9.97
CA MET A 189 12.79 8.26 10.16
C MET A 189 12.63 9.55 9.35
N THR A 190 13.20 10.63 9.89
CA THR A 190 13.47 11.88 9.17
C THR A 190 14.58 11.69 8.14
N ALA A 191 14.70 12.63 7.20
CA ALA A 191 15.75 12.57 6.18
C ALA A 191 17.17 12.57 6.79
N ASP A 192 17.37 13.21 7.95
CA ASP A 192 18.67 13.29 8.61
C ASP A 192 19.03 11.97 9.29
N GLU A 193 18.07 11.35 9.97
CA GLU A 193 18.22 10.02 10.57
C GLU A 193 18.49 8.95 9.50
N VAL A 194 17.80 9.02 8.35
CA VAL A 194 18.08 8.11 7.21
C VAL A 194 19.53 8.26 6.73
N ARG A 195 20.03 9.49 6.57
CA ARG A 195 21.42 9.72 6.14
C ARG A 195 22.43 9.20 7.18
N HIS A 196 22.14 9.35 8.46
CA HIS A 196 23.00 8.84 9.52
C HIS A 196 23.00 7.30 9.56
N LEU A 197 21.82 6.66 9.52
CA LEU A 197 21.69 5.21 9.55
C LEU A 197 22.35 4.55 8.35
N ALA A 198 22.30 5.17 7.16
CA ALA A 198 22.91 4.64 5.94
C ALA A 198 24.42 4.33 6.07
N THR A 199 25.11 4.92 7.06
CA THR A 199 26.55 4.68 7.30
C THR A 199 26.85 3.36 8.03
N HIS A 200 25.85 2.75 8.68
CA HIS A 200 25.99 1.53 9.47
C HIS A 200 24.72 0.65 9.42
N TYR A 201 24.00 0.71 8.30
CA TYR A 201 22.71 0.03 8.15
C TYR A 201 22.88 -1.49 7.97
N GLU A 202 22.47 -2.25 8.99
CA GLU A 202 22.48 -3.73 8.99
C GLU A 202 21.03 -4.27 8.91
N PRO A 203 20.47 -4.48 7.70
CA PRO A 203 19.06 -4.85 7.53
C PRO A 203 18.73 -6.22 8.13
N TRP A 204 19.67 -7.18 8.07
CA TRP A 204 19.45 -8.53 8.58
C TRP A 204 19.30 -8.56 10.10
N GLU A 205 20.03 -7.72 10.82
CA GLU A 205 19.88 -7.62 12.28
C GLU A 205 18.53 -7.03 12.67
N MET A 206 17.99 -6.11 11.87
CA MET A 206 16.63 -5.59 12.08
C MET A 206 15.55 -6.65 11.78
N ILE A 207 15.72 -7.43 10.71
CA ILE A 207 14.76 -8.49 10.35
C ILE A 207 14.71 -9.57 11.44
N LYS A 208 15.87 -9.98 11.98
CA LYS A 208 15.96 -11.00 13.04
C LYS A 208 15.25 -10.60 14.34
N GLN A 209 15.07 -9.30 14.59
CA GLN A 209 14.41 -8.80 15.79
C GLN A 209 12.88 -8.91 15.74
N ASP A 210 12.29 -9.07 14.56
CA ASP A 210 10.84 -9.27 14.39
C ASP A 210 10.56 -10.63 13.71
N PRO A 211 10.12 -11.64 14.48
CA PRO A 211 9.88 -12.98 13.96
C PRO A 211 8.87 -13.04 12.80
N ILE A 212 7.90 -12.13 12.76
CA ILE A 212 6.88 -12.12 11.71
C ILE A 212 7.45 -11.45 10.47
N LEU A 213 8.23 -10.38 10.62
CA LEU A 213 8.96 -9.80 9.50
C LEU A 213 9.93 -10.83 8.89
N GLN A 214 10.65 -11.58 9.73
CA GLN A 214 11.50 -12.69 9.27
C GLN A 214 10.68 -13.71 8.46
N GLN A 215 9.52 -14.14 8.96
CA GLN A 215 8.62 -15.05 8.24
C GLN A 215 8.12 -14.47 6.91
N VAL A 216 7.81 -13.17 6.84
CA VAL A 216 7.42 -12.50 5.58
C VAL A 216 8.55 -12.62 4.55
N ILE A 217 9.79 -12.35 4.95
CA ILE A 217 10.95 -12.42 4.07
C ILE A 217 11.20 -13.88 3.63
N ASP A 218 11.09 -14.83 4.56
CA ASP A 218 11.29 -16.25 4.27
C ASP A 218 10.25 -16.78 3.27
N LEU A 219 8.97 -16.41 3.39
CA LEU A 219 7.94 -16.79 2.41
C LEU A 219 8.27 -16.31 1.00
N ILE A 220 8.80 -15.09 0.86
CA ILE A 220 9.20 -14.57 -0.45
C ILE A 220 10.42 -15.32 -0.97
N ARG A 221 11.43 -15.52 -0.12
CA ARG A 221 12.69 -16.18 -0.49
C ARG A 221 12.50 -17.67 -0.80
N GLU A 222 11.61 -18.36 -0.12
CA GLU A 222 11.36 -19.79 -0.30
C GLU A 222 10.39 -20.09 -1.46
N GLY A 223 10.02 -19.06 -2.24
CA GLY A 223 9.18 -19.25 -3.41
C GLY A 223 7.72 -19.53 -3.10
N PHE A 224 7.25 -19.25 -1.86
CA PHE A 224 5.83 -19.44 -1.51
C PHE A 224 4.93 -18.69 -2.48
N PHE A 225 5.33 -17.46 -2.87
CA PHE A 225 4.58 -16.64 -3.81
C PHE A 225 4.82 -16.97 -5.30
N SER A 226 5.71 -17.90 -5.63
CA SER A 226 6.01 -18.29 -7.02
C SER A 226 6.39 -19.76 -7.08
N PRO A 227 5.48 -20.71 -6.77
CA PRO A 227 5.83 -22.12 -6.65
C PRO A 227 6.37 -22.75 -7.94
N GLU A 228 6.03 -22.19 -9.11
CA GLU A 228 6.54 -22.63 -10.42
C GLU A 228 7.94 -22.06 -10.73
N GLU A 229 8.33 -20.95 -10.08
CA GLU A 229 9.64 -20.30 -10.21
C GLU A 229 10.12 -19.89 -8.80
N PRO A 230 10.56 -20.83 -7.93
CA PRO A 230 10.84 -20.54 -6.52
C PRO A 230 11.92 -19.47 -6.30
N ASP A 231 12.87 -19.37 -7.22
CA ASP A 231 13.98 -18.41 -7.17
C ASP A 231 13.63 -17.06 -7.83
N LEU A 232 12.38 -16.85 -8.30
CA LEU A 232 11.97 -15.66 -9.05
C LEU A 232 12.25 -14.33 -8.32
N PHE A 233 12.16 -14.33 -6.98
CA PHE A 233 12.38 -13.15 -6.16
C PHE A 233 13.75 -13.12 -5.48
N HIS A 234 14.66 -14.01 -5.87
CA HIS A 234 16.04 -13.94 -5.40
C HIS A 234 16.76 -12.79 -6.11
N PRO A 235 17.72 -12.13 -5.45
CA PRO A 235 18.62 -11.21 -6.13
C PRO A 235 19.32 -11.96 -7.26
N GLU A 236 19.41 -11.38 -8.46
CA GLU A 236 20.26 -11.96 -9.49
C GLU A 236 21.71 -11.96 -8.98
N SER A 237 22.38 -13.12 -9.08
CA SER A 237 23.81 -13.24 -8.83
C SER A 237 24.57 -12.49 -9.93
N SER A 238 24.75 -11.18 -9.76
CA SER A 238 25.68 -10.36 -10.55
C SER A 238 27.00 -10.17 -9.82
#